data_AF-A0A932LCT9-F1
#
_entry.id   AF-A0A932LCT9-F1
#
_cell.length_a   1.000
_cell.length_b   1.000
_cell.length_c   1.000
_cell.angle_alpha   90.00
_cell.angle_beta   90.00
_cell.angle_gamma   90.00
#
_symmetry.space_group_name_H-M   'P 1'
#
loop_
_entity.id
_entity.type
_entity.pdbx_description
1 polymer ?
#
loop_
_entity_poly.entity_id
_entity_poly.type
_entity_poly.pdbx_seq_one_letter_code
_entity_poly.pdbx_strand_id
1 'polypeptide(L)'
;DGGKADNTWEIPGLKTAVHVDGTLNDPRDTDQGWTVEIAMPWVVLGKLAASDTLTRSVSEGPLARTEDPLSRFGLVSAPPRDGDQWRVNFSRVEWRHRITSDGKYEKVPNRREDNWVWSPQWTVNMHRPETWGYVQFSTAAPGSDAALAVKLHPDPAGPVRHLIHQIYYAQHVFGKKHERFAKTLGDLGLDNLAQEMIGGPPVIETTEDRFDITAEM
;
A
#
# COMPACT_ATOMS: atom_id res chain seq x y z
N ASP A 1 -6.41 -8.11 -10.22
CA ASP A 1 -7.43 -7.05 -10.20
C ASP A 1 -7.31 -6.22 -11.45
N GLY A 2 -8.00 -6.62 -12.53
CA GLY A 2 -7.91 -6.04 -13.88
C GLY A 2 -8.57 -4.65 -14.01
N GLY A 3 -8.45 -3.80 -12.99
CA GLY A 3 -8.91 -2.43 -13.03
C GLY A 3 -8.14 -1.61 -14.07
N LYS A 4 -8.81 -0.67 -14.73
CA LYS A 4 -8.15 0.27 -15.64
C LYS A 4 -7.55 1.40 -14.81
N ALA A 5 -6.32 1.77 -15.10
CA ALA A 5 -5.71 2.97 -14.51
C ALA A 5 -6.52 4.20 -14.94
N ASP A 6 -6.89 5.03 -13.96
CA ASP A 6 -7.38 6.36 -14.23
C ASP A 6 -6.18 7.30 -14.39
N ASN A 7 -5.84 7.63 -15.63
CA ASN A 7 -4.77 8.56 -15.95
C ASN A 7 -5.27 10.01 -16.08
N THR A 8 -6.53 10.29 -15.77
CA THR A 8 -7.11 11.64 -15.90
C THR A 8 -6.94 12.48 -14.64
N TRP A 9 -6.54 11.86 -13.54
CA TRP A 9 -6.30 12.54 -12.28
C TRP A 9 -4.95 13.27 -12.29
N GLU A 10 -4.98 14.52 -11.83
CA GLU A 10 -3.83 15.43 -11.77
C GLU A 10 -3.70 16.01 -10.36
N ILE A 11 -2.52 16.54 -10.02
CA ILE A 11 -2.29 17.26 -8.75
C ILE A 11 -1.99 18.74 -9.03
N PRO A 12 -3.02 19.60 -9.21
CA PRO A 12 -2.81 21.02 -9.42
C PRO A 12 -1.98 21.67 -8.30
N GLY A 13 -0.90 22.35 -8.68
CA GLY A 13 0.02 23.00 -7.74
C GLY A 13 1.12 22.09 -7.17
N LEU A 14 1.20 20.84 -7.61
CA LEU A 14 2.36 19.97 -7.34
C LEU A 14 3.64 20.67 -7.77
N LYS A 15 4.61 20.72 -6.87
CA LYS A 15 5.97 21.16 -7.20
C LYS A 15 6.89 19.97 -7.15
N THR A 16 7.77 19.88 -8.13
CA THR A 16 8.81 18.86 -8.20
C THR A 16 10.14 19.51 -8.52
N ALA A 17 11.21 18.91 -8.03
CA ALA A 17 12.58 19.26 -8.39
C ALA A 17 13.42 18.00 -8.47
N VAL A 18 14.40 18.00 -9.38
CA VAL A 18 15.39 16.94 -9.52
C VAL A 18 16.77 17.57 -9.49
N HIS A 19 17.63 17.04 -8.64
CA HIS A 19 19.05 17.38 -8.61
C HIS A 19 19.85 16.16 -9.05
N VAL A 20 20.79 16.35 -9.98
CA VAL A 20 21.68 15.32 -10.49
C VAL A 20 23.09 15.64 -10.01
N ASP A 21 23.71 14.68 -9.30
CA ASP A 21 25.12 14.74 -8.91
C ASP A 21 25.92 13.88 -9.90
N GLY A 22 26.25 14.51 -11.04
CA GLY A 22 26.84 13.86 -12.19
C GLY A 22 26.46 14.52 -13.51
N THR A 23 26.49 13.77 -14.60
CA THR A 23 26.15 14.25 -15.94
C THR A 23 24.95 13.51 -16.52
N LEU A 24 23.89 14.28 -16.82
CA LEU A 24 22.65 13.69 -17.29
C LEU A 24 22.82 13.02 -18.65
N ASN A 25 22.56 11.71 -18.69
CA ASN A 25 22.59 10.87 -19.89
C ASN A 25 23.97 10.78 -20.58
N ASP A 26 25.07 10.90 -19.85
CA ASP A 26 26.40 10.59 -20.39
C ASP A 26 26.80 9.14 -20.05
N PRO A 27 26.92 8.25 -21.03
CA PRO A 27 27.33 6.86 -20.78
C PRO A 27 28.85 6.72 -20.57
N ARG A 28 29.63 7.81 -20.65
CA ARG A 28 31.10 7.76 -20.56
C ARG A 28 31.62 7.88 -19.13
N ASP A 29 30.78 8.31 -18.19
CA ASP A 29 31.11 8.44 -16.78
C ASP A 29 30.10 7.70 -15.89
N THR A 30 30.26 7.87 -14.58
CA THR A 30 29.40 7.27 -13.56
C THR A 30 29.01 8.36 -12.56
N ASP A 31 27.71 8.65 -12.50
CA ASP A 31 27.12 9.59 -11.55
C ASP A 31 27.20 9.10 -10.10
N GLN A 32 27.23 10.03 -9.15
CA GLN A 32 27.11 9.69 -7.72
C GLN A 32 25.66 9.44 -7.31
N GLY A 33 24.72 10.11 -7.97
CA GLY A 33 23.29 9.87 -7.77
C GLY A 33 22.41 11.04 -8.19
N TRP A 34 21.16 10.96 -7.78
CA TRP A 34 20.18 12.02 -7.98
C TRP A 34 19.22 12.07 -6.79
N THR A 35 18.66 13.25 -6.56
CA THR A 35 17.65 13.50 -5.53
C THR A 35 16.39 14.02 -6.20
N VAL A 36 15.24 13.47 -5.81
CA VAL A 36 13.92 13.99 -6.19
C VAL A 36 13.26 14.59 -4.96
N GLU A 37 12.74 15.80 -5.11
CA GLU A 37 11.92 16.47 -4.11
C GLU A 37 10.51 16.70 -4.68
N ILE A 38 9.51 16.42 -3.86
CA ILE A 38 8.09 16.57 -4.21
C ILE A 38 7.39 17.34 -3.09
N ALA A 39 6.71 18.43 -3.44
CA ALA A 39 5.84 19.16 -2.52
C ALA A 39 4.40 19.07 -3.02
N MET A 40 3.58 18.32 -2.27
CA MET A 40 2.16 18.09 -2.58
C MET A 40 1.28 19.12 -1.86
N PRO A 41 0.42 19.86 -2.57
CA PRO A 41 -0.53 20.76 -1.93
C PRO A 41 -1.62 20.00 -1.17
N TRP A 42 -1.77 20.28 0.12
CA TRP A 42 -2.79 19.64 0.97
C TRP A 42 -4.22 19.76 0.43
N VAL A 43 -4.55 20.90 -0.19
CA VAL A 43 -5.90 21.18 -0.73
C VAL A 43 -6.35 20.16 -1.78
N VAL A 44 -5.44 19.58 -2.55
CA VAL A 44 -5.79 18.57 -3.56
C VAL A 44 -6.09 17.23 -2.92
N LEU A 45 -5.30 16.85 -1.91
CA LEU A 45 -5.49 15.60 -1.17
C LEU A 45 -6.80 15.63 -0.36
N GLY A 46 -7.17 16.78 0.20
CA GLY A 46 -8.44 16.94 0.93
C GLY A 46 -9.70 16.87 0.06
N LYS A 47 -9.61 17.18 -1.23
CA LYS A 47 -10.76 17.08 -2.16
C LYS A 47 -11.07 15.64 -2.54
N LEU A 48 -10.05 14.81 -2.75
CA LEU A 48 -10.21 13.38 -2.95
C LEU A 48 -10.85 12.72 -1.73
N ALA A 49 -10.46 13.19 -0.55
CA ALA A 49 -11.08 12.76 0.67
C ALA A 49 -12.59 13.09 0.66
N ALA A 50 -12.98 14.35 0.51
CA ALA A 50 -14.39 14.73 0.54
C ALA A 50 -15.26 14.13 -0.59
N SER A 51 -14.68 13.83 -1.76
CA SER A 51 -15.42 13.30 -2.91
C SER A 51 -15.94 11.87 -2.69
N ASP A 52 -15.20 11.03 -1.96
CA ASP A 52 -15.57 9.63 -1.72
C ASP A 52 -16.77 9.51 -0.76
N THR A 53 -17.04 10.57 0.01
CA THR A 53 -18.21 10.65 0.91
C THR A 53 -19.51 10.97 0.16
N LEU A 54 -19.44 11.67 -0.98
CA LEU A 54 -20.63 12.15 -1.71
C LEU A 54 -21.19 11.14 -2.73
N THR A 55 -20.40 10.16 -3.18
CA THR A 55 -20.82 9.17 -4.20
C THR A 55 -21.43 7.88 -3.66
N ARG A 56 -21.51 7.68 -2.33
CA ARG A 56 -22.10 6.47 -1.71
C ARG A 56 -23.53 6.66 -1.17
N SER A 57 -24.28 7.64 -1.67
CA SER A 57 -25.73 7.75 -1.43
C SER A 57 -26.52 6.86 -2.42
N VAL A 58 -26.47 5.54 -2.24
CA VAL A 58 -27.32 4.61 -3.02
C VAL A 58 -28.21 3.80 -2.07
N SER A 59 -29.50 4.17 -2.10
CA SER A 59 -30.72 3.46 -1.66
C SER A 59 -30.70 2.64 -0.36
N GLU A 60 -31.33 3.20 0.67
CA GLU A 60 -31.65 2.51 1.92
C GLU A 60 -32.70 1.40 1.72
N GLY A 61 -32.34 0.18 2.11
CA GLY A 61 -33.26 -0.92 2.40
C GLY A 61 -33.18 -1.30 3.89
N PRO A 62 -34.21 -1.91 4.50
CA PRO A 62 -34.50 -1.82 5.93
C PRO A 62 -33.68 -2.74 6.86
N LEU A 63 -32.46 -3.12 6.45
CA LEU A 63 -31.52 -3.83 7.32
C LEU A 63 -30.31 -2.91 7.57
N ALA A 64 -30.54 -1.85 8.35
CA ALA A 64 -29.48 -1.07 8.95
C ALA A 64 -28.68 -1.97 9.91
N ARG A 65 -27.68 -2.66 9.36
CA ARG A 65 -26.60 -3.24 10.16
C ARG A 65 -25.64 -2.11 10.51
N THR A 66 -25.43 -1.98 11.82
CA THR A 66 -24.35 -1.25 12.50
C THR A 66 -23.12 -1.06 11.62
N GLU A 67 -22.78 0.22 11.41
CA GLU A 67 -21.53 0.77 10.83
C GLU A 67 -20.73 -0.16 9.89
N ASP A 68 -20.74 0.15 8.60
CA ASP A 68 -19.81 -0.43 7.61
C ASP A 68 -18.36 -0.30 8.13
N PRO A 69 -17.64 -1.40 8.41
CA PRO A 69 -16.26 -1.34 8.88
C PRO A 69 -15.31 -0.66 7.88
N LEU A 70 -15.71 -0.56 6.61
CA LEU A 70 -14.96 0.16 5.58
C LEU A 70 -15.17 1.68 5.64
N SER A 71 -16.20 2.16 6.33
CA SER A 71 -16.44 3.59 6.55
C SER A 71 -15.41 4.24 7.50
N ARG A 72 -14.69 3.46 8.31
CA ARG A 72 -13.53 3.94 9.08
C ARG A 72 -12.29 4.24 8.24
N PHE A 73 -12.25 3.82 6.97
CA PHE A 73 -11.19 4.23 6.05
C PHE A 73 -11.48 5.59 5.39
N GLY A 74 -12.55 6.26 5.80
CA GLY A 74 -12.99 7.56 5.29
C GLY A 74 -12.25 8.73 5.94
N LEU A 75 -11.17 9.15 5.26
CA LEU A 75 -10.65 10.52 5.21
C LEU A 75 -9.70 10.92 6.34
N VAL A 76 -8.42 10.71 6.08
CA VAL A 76 -7.37 11.40 6.83
C VAL A 76 -7.43 12.90 6.53
N SER A 77 -7.21 13.75 7.55
CA SER A 77 -7.24 15.21 7.36
C SER A 77 -6.13 15.63 6.41
N ALA A 78 -6.42 16.58 5.50
CA ALA A 78 -5.42 17.22 4.66
C ALA A 78 -5.61 18.75 4.73
N PRO A 79 -4.71 19.50 5.40
CA PRO A 79 -3.45 19.03 6.01
C PRO A 79 -3.67 18.07 7.18
N PRO A 80 -2.73 17.13 7.41
CA PRO A 80 -2.78 16.22 8.55
C PRO A 80 -2.60 16.99 9.86
N ARG A 81 -3.25 16.49 10.91
CA ARG A 81 -3.09 16.97 12.29
C ARG A 81 -1.90 16.27 12.96
N ASP A 82 -1.43 16.83 14.08
CA ASP A 82 -0.45 16.16 14.93
C ASP A 82 -0.97 14.78 15.35
N GLY A 83 -0.17 13.73 15.15
CA GLY A 83 -0.55 12.35 15.45
C GLY A 83 -1.36 11.64 14.37
N ASP A 84 -1.86 12.33 13.33
CA ASP A 84 -2.56 11.67 12.21
C ASP A 84 -1.61 10.66 11.54
N GLN A 85 -2.18 9.54 11.08
CA GLN A 85 -1.43 8.48 10.42
C GLN A 85 -1.97 8.19 9.02
N TRP A 86 -1.06 8.14 8.04
CA TRP A 86 -1.38 7.79 6.65
C TRP A 86 -0.70 6.48 6.26
N ARG A 87 -1.32 5.78 5.31
CA ARG A 87 -0.73 4.63 4.63
C ARG A 87 0.03 5.15 3.42
N VAL A 88 1.35 4.97 3.40
CA VAL A 88 2.23 5.49 2.34
C VAL A 88 3.24 4.41 1.96
N ASN A 89 3.62 4.36 0.70
CA ASN A 89 4.78 3.59 0.28
C ASN A 89 5.58 4.35 -0.78
N PHE A 90 6.86 4.01 -0.88
CA PHE A 90 7.75 4.48 -1.93
C PHE A 90 8.21 3.25 -2.70
N SER A 91 8.11 3.31 -4.03
CA SER A 91 8.60 2.27 -4.92
C SER A 91 9.53 2.87 -5.96
N ARG A 92 10.65 2.18 -6.23
CA ARG A 92 11.56 2.48 -7.33
C ARG A 92 11.67 1.25 -8.20
N VAL A 93 11.46 1.45 -9.50
CA VAL A 93 11.65 0.45 -10.54
C VAL A 93 12.92 0.80 -11.31
N GLU A 94 13.85 -0.15 -11.40
CA GLU A 94 15.13 0.06 -12.07
C GLU A 94 15.39 -1.03 -13.10
N TRP A 95 15.55 -0.60 -14.35
CA TRP A 95 15.95 -1.51 -15.40
C TRP A 95 17.47 -1.54 -15.47
N ARG A 96 18.05 -2.73 -15.59
CA ARG A 96 19.47 -2.82 -15.92
C ARG A 96 19.67 -2.48 -17.38
N HIS A 97 20.60 -1.58 -17.63
CA HIS A 97 20.96 -1.14 -18.97
C HIS A 97 22.37 -1.62 -19.32
N ARG A 98 22.60 -1.82 -20.62
CA ARG A 98 23.92 -1.92 -21.25
C ARG A 98 24.11 -0.72 -22.16
N ILE A 99 25.36 -0.32 -22.36
CA ILE A 99 25.72 0.71 -23.34
C ILE A 99 26.06 0.02 -24.66
N THR A 100 25.39 0.41 -25.73
CA THR A 100 25.65 -0.10 -27.08
C THR A 100 26.92 0.52 -27.68
N SER A 101 27.42 -0.04 -28.79
CA SER A 101 28.63 0.48 -29.47
C SER A 101 28.46 1.91 -30.01
N ASP A 102 27.22 2.35 -30.26
CA ASP A 102 26.87 3.72 -30.65
C ASP A 102 26.54 4.63 -29.45
N GLY A 103 26.81 4.19 -28.22
CA GLY A 103 26.69 5.01 -27.01
C GLY A 103 25.28 5.19 -26.48
N LYS A 104 24.35 4.26 -26.76
CA LYS A 104 22.96 4.34 -26.26
C LYS A 104 22.75 3.38 -25.10
N TYR A 105 21.85 3.75 -24.19
CA TYR A 105 21.35 2.84 -23.17
C TYR A 105 20.32 1.90 -23.78
N GLU A 106 20.53 0.60 -23.60
CA GLU A 106 19.58 -0.44 -23.99
C GLU A 106 19.31 -1.33 -22.78
N LYS A 107 18.03 -1.65 -22.52
CA LYS A 107 17.68 -2.60 -21.46
C LYS A 107 18.32 -3.95 -21.73
N VAL A 108 18.87 -4.58 -20.70
CA VAL A 108 19.43 -5.93 -20.84
C VAL A 108 18.31 -6.90 -21.23
N PRO A 109 18.40 -7.59 -22.38
CA PRO A 109 17.35 -8.50 -22.84
C PRO A 109 17.09 -9.63 -21.84
N ASN A 110 15.82 -10.06 -21.76
CA ASN A 110 15.38 -11.16 -20.88
C ASN A 110 15.69 -10.95 -19.38
N ARG A 111 15.93 -9.70 -18.95
CA ARG A 111 16.14 -9.37 -17.55
C ARG A 111 14.99 -8.53 -17.03
N ARG A 112 14.45 -8.94 -15.88
CA ARG A 112 13.43 -8.17 -15.16
C ARG A 112 14.06 -6.95 -14.49
N GLU A 113 13.20 -5.98 -14.23
CA GLU A 113 13.50 -4.81 -13.43
C GLU A 113 13.73 -5.15 -11.95
N ASP A 114 14.69 -4.47 -11.34
CA ASP A 114 14.90 -4.48 -9.90
C ASP A 114 13.84 -3.55 -9.28
N ASN A 115 13.06 -4.08 -8.33
CA ASN A 115 12.01 -3.35 -7.64
C ASN A 115 12.43 -3.12 -6.18
N TRP A 116 12.55 -1.85 -5.78
CA TRP A 116 12.77 -1.47 -4.37
C TRP A 116 11.50 -0.85 -3.82
N VAL A 117 11.17 -1.21 -2.59
CA VAL A 117 10.03 -0.66 -1.85
C VAL A 117 10.47 -0.32 -0.43
N TRP A 118 9.94 0.77 0.12
CA TRP A 118 10.21 1.12 1.52
C TRP A 118 9.52 0.14 2.47
N SER A 119 8.22 -0.08 2.28
CA SER A 119 7.46 -1.07 3.04
C SER A 119 7.28 -2.37 2.23
N PRO A 120 7.59 -3.54 2.81
CA PRO A 120 7.60 -4.81 2.09
C PRO A 120 6.21 -5.19 1.58
N GLN A 121 6.11 -5.44 0.27
CA GLN A 121 4.86 -5.84 -0.41
C GLN A 121 4.66 -7.37 -0.45
N TRP A 122 5.72 -8.15 -0.21
CA TRP A 122 5.77 -9.63 -0.28
C TRP A 122 5.41 -10.27 -1.63
N THR A 123 4.95 -9.47 -2.57
CA THR A 123 4.69 -9.81 -3.97
C THR A 123 4.99 -8.61 -4.85
N VAL A 124 5.20 -8.83 -6.15
CA VAL A 124 5.36 -7.75 -7.14
C VAL A 124 3.97 -7.22 -7.50
N ASN A 125 3.34 -6.55 -6.53
CA ASN A 125 2.05 -5.86 -6.67
C ASN A 125 1.98 -4.69 -5.68
N MET A 126 2.27 -3.48 -6.17
CA MET A 126 2.34 -2.25 -5.36
C MET A 126 0.95 -1.69 -5.04
N HIS A 127 -0.11 -2.23 -5.66
CA HIS A 127 -1.51 -1.83 -5.45
C HIS A 127 -2.17 -2.59 -4.30
N ARG A 128 -1.37 -2.92 -3.26
CA ARG A 128 -1.80 -3.58 -2.02
C ARG A 128 -1.66 -2.62 -0.84
N PRO A 129 -2.56 -1.62 -0.69
CA PRO A 129 -2.44 -0.56 0.32
C PRO A 129 -2.42 -1.11 1.76
N GLU A 130 -2.97 -2.29 2.00
CA GLU A 130 -2.89 -3.02 3.27
C GLU A 130 -1.47 -3.49 3.65
N THR A 131 -0.51 -3.39 2.73
CA THR A 131 0.92 -3.65 2.98
C THR A 131 1.79 -2.39 2.97
N TRP A 132 1.21 -1.20 2.73
CA TRP A 132 1.95 0.06 2.80
C TRP A 132 2.43 0.38 4.23
N GLY A 133 3.42 1.26 4.37
CA GLY A 133 3.92 1.66 5.69
C GLY A 133 2.99 2.69 6.35
N TYR A 134 3.15 2.87 7.66
CA TYR A 134 2.51 3.97 8.40
C TYR A 134 3.44 5.18 8.45
N VAL A 135 2.93 6.35 8.08
CA VAL A 135 3.56 7.65 8.30
C VAL A 135 2.73 8.39 9.35
N GLN A 136 3.35 8.77 10.47
CA GLN A 136 2.72 9.58 11.52
C GLN A 136 3.22 11.02 11.42
N PHE A 137 2.28 11.97 11.33
CA PHE A 137 2.59 13.39 11.25
C PHE A 137 2.83 13.98 12.64
N SER A 138 3.73 14.95 12.71
CA SER A 138 3.97 15.71 13.94
C SER A 138 4.23 17.18 13.64
N THR A 139 3.85 18.02 14.59
CA THR A 139 4.16 19.46 14.67
C THR A 139 5.56 19.73 15.22
N ALA A 140 6.26 18.71 15.72
CA ALA A 140 7.66 18.84 16.14
C ALA A 140 8.54 19.27 14.96
N ALA A 141 9.47 20.19 15.22
CA ALA A 141 10.39 20.66 14.19
C ALA A 141 11.30 19.50 13.72
N PRO A 142 11.48 19.29 12.39
CA PRO A 142 12.36 18.25 11.87
C PRO A 142 13.78 18.34 12.46
N GLY A 143 14.34 17.19 12.87
CA GLY A 143 15.68 17.11 13.45
C GLY A 143 15.81 17.56 14.91
N SER A 144 14.73 18.01 15.55
CA SER A 144 14.74 18.35 16.97
C SER A 144 14.66 17.12 17.88
N ASP A 145 15.08 17.26 19.14
CA ASP A 145 14.90 16.22 20.18
C ASP A 145 13.43 15.80 20.34
N ALA A 146 12.50 16.75 20.18
CA ALA A 146 11.07 16.47 20.21
C ALA A 146 10.64 15.55 19.06
N ALA A 147 11.17 15.76 17.84
CA ALA A 147 10.87 14.91 16.69
C ALA A 147 11.44 13.49 16.86
N LEU A 148 12.65 13.37 17.42
CA LEU A 148 13.27 12.07 17.72
C LEU A 148 12.53 11.31 18.84
N ALA A 149 11.83 12.03 19.71
CA ALA A 149 11.05 11.45 20.80
C ALA A 149 9.61 11.07 20.40
N VAL A 150 9.14 11.39 19.19
CA VAL A 150 7.80 11.02 18.72
C VAL A 150 7.66 9.50 18.70
N LYS A 151 6.69 8.98 19.48
CA LYS A 151 6.38 7.55 19.50
C LYS A 151 5.35 7.25 18.42
N LEU A 152 5.63 6.24 17.60
CA LEU A 152 4.66 5.70 16.65
C LEU A 152 3.51 5.03 17.43
N HIS A 153 2.28 5.29 17.02
CA HIS A 153 1.09 4.63 17.55
C HIS A 153 0.62 3.53 16.57
N PRO A 154 1.12 2.28 16.66
CA PRO A 154 0.71 1.25 15.71
C PRO A 154 -0.80 0.98 15.81
N ASP A 155 -1.42 0.62 14.69
CA ASP A 155 -2.79 0.10 14.69
C ASP A 155 -2.85 -1.18 15.56
N PRO A 156 -3.58 -1.18 16.69
CA PRO A 156 -3.67 -2.36 17.55
C PRO A 156 -4.31 -3.55 16.83
N ALA A 157 -5.15 -3.31 15.81
CA ALA A 157 -5.74 -4.34 14.97
C ALA A 157 -4.79 -4.82 13.85
N GLY A 158 -3.61 -4.21 13.71
CA GLY A 158 -2.66 -4.45 12.62
C GLY A 158 -2.29 -5.92 12.42
N PRO A 159 -1.87 -6.65 13.47
CA PRO A 159 -1.55 -8.07 13.36
C PRO A 159 -2.74 -8.92 12.88
N VAL A 160 -3.94 -8.66 13.42
CA VAL A 160 -5.17 -9.38 13.05
C VAL A 160 -5.57 -9.09 11.61
N ARG A 161 -5.52 -7.83 11.18
CA ARG A 161 -5.77 -7.45 9.77
C ARG A 161 -4.76 -8.11 8.83
N HIS A 162 -3.49 -8.17 9.22
CA HIS A 162 -2.46 -8.83 8.40
C HIS A 162 -2.77 -10.30 8.19
N LEU A 163 -3.12 -11.04 9.24
CA LEU A 163 -3.53 -12.43 9.15
C LEU A 163 -4.74 -12.62 8.24
N ILE A 164 -5.80 -11.82 8.43
CA ILE A 164 -7.01 -11.92 7.60
C ILE A 164 -6.66 -11.69 6.11
N HIS A 165 -5.79 -10.74 5.79
CA HIS A 165 -5.34 -10.52 4.42
C HIS A 165 -4.51 -11.69 3.87
N GLN A 166 -3.65 -12.31 4.67
CA GLN A 166 -2.92 -13.50 4.25
C GLN A 166 -3.87 -14.66 3.91
N ILE A 167 -4.87 -14.90 4.74
CA ILE A 167 -5.92 -15.93 4.50
C ILE A 167 -6.73 -15.57 3.25
N TYR A 168 -7.14 -14.30 3.10
CA TYR A 168 -7.84 -13.80 1.92
C TYR A 168 -7.06 -14.08 0.64
N TYR A 169 -5.76 -13.77 0.61
CA TYR A 169 -4.94 -14.03 -0.57
C TYR A 169 -4.73 -15.52 -0.83
N ALA A 170 -4.55 -16.31 0.22
CA ALA A 170 -4.46 -17.76 0.11
C ALA A 170 -5.76 -18.37 -0.46
N GLN A 171 -6.93 -17.89 -0.03
CA GLN A 171 -8.23 -18.29 -0.59
C GLN A 171 -8.33 -18.01 -2.09
N HIS A 172 -7.85 -16.86 -2.56
CA HIS A 172 -7.88 -16.53 -3.98
C HIS A 172 -6.93 -17.41 -4.82
N VAL A 173 -5.77 -17.75 -4.29
CA VAL A 173 -4.85 -18.69 -4.94
C VAL A 173 -5.45 -20.09 -4.97
N PHE A 174 -6.03 -20.54 -3.86
CA PHE A 174 -6.68 -21.83 -3.73
C PHE A 174 -7.88 -21.96 -4.68
N GLY A 175 -8.78 -20.97 -4.69
CA GLY A 175 -9.98 -20.95 -5.52
C GLY A 175 -9.67 -21.01 -7.01
N LYS A 176 -8.63 -20.32 -7.48
CA LYS A 176 -8.18 -20.41 -8.88
C LYS A 176 -7.71 -21.81 -9.29
N LYS A 177 -7.20 -22.60 -8.34
CA LYS A 177 -6.66 -23.94 -8.59
C LYS A 177 -7.71 -25.04 -8.41
N HIS A 178 -8.65 -24.83 -7.49
CA HIS A 178 -9.57 -25.87 -7.03
C HIS A 178 -11.03 -25.60 -7.38
N GLU A 179 -11.34 -24.42 -7.93
CA GLU A 179 -12.70 -23.99 -8.28
C GLU A 179 -13.68 -24.02 -7.09
N ARG A 180 -13.15 -23.88 -5.87
CA ARG A 180 -13.90 -23.79 -4.60
C ARG A 180 -13.07 -23.05 -3.55
N PHE A 181 -13.69 -22.62 -2.45
CA PHE A 181 -12.96 -22.09 -1.30
C PHE A 181 -12.43 -23.20 -0.37
N ALA A 182 -11.32 -22.91 0.30
CA ALA A 182 -10.75 -23.73 1.37
C ALA A 182 -11.59 -23.61 2.64
N LYS A 183 -11.75 -24.71 3.38
CA LYS A 183 -12.58 -24.73 4.60
C LYS A 183 -11.75 -24.62 5.88
N THR A 184 -10.43 -24.81 5.78
CA THR A 184 -9.52 -24.85 6.93
C THR A 184 -8.24 -24.07 6.62
N LEU A 185 -7.50 -23.69 7.66
CA LEU A 185 -6.15 -23.13 7.48
C LEU A 185 -5.19 -24.14 6.86
N GLY A 186 -5.38 -25.44 7.13
CA GLY A 186 -4.54 -26.50 6.55
C GLY A 186 -4.73 -26.68 5.05
N ASP A 187 -5.96 -26.53 4.54
CA ASP A 187 -6.21 -26.46 3.10
C ASP A 187 -5.40 -25.34 2.41
N LEU A 188 -5.14 -24.26 3.15
CA LEU A 188 -4.37 -23.09 2.70
C LEU A 188 -2.86 -23.20 2.98
N GLY A 189 -2.42 -24.24 3.70
CA GLY A 189 -1.02 -24.39 4.15
C GLY A 189 -0.62 -23.39 5.24
N LEU A 190 -1.59 -22.94 6.05
CA LEU A 190 -1.42 -21.89 7.07
C LEU A 190 -1.58 -22.42 8.50
N ASP A 191 -1.37 -23.72 8.75
CA ASP A 191 -1.58 -24.33 10.08
C ASP A 191 -0.74 -23.69 11.19
N ASN A 192 0.45 -23.17 10.86
CA ASN A 192 1.37 -22.56 11.82
C ASN A 192 1.07 -21.08 12.12
N LEU A 193 0.19 -20.44 11.34
CA LEU A 193 -0.14 -19.02 11.51
C LEU A 193 -0.98 -18.73 12.75
N ALA A 194 -1.72 -19.72 13.24
CA ALA A 194 -2.57 -19.58 14.42
C ALA A 194 -1.78 -19.52 15.75
N GLN A 195 -0.51 -19.94 15.77
CA GLN A 195 0.27 -20.02 17.01
C GLN A 195 0.86 -18.69 17.49
N GLU A 196 0.95 -17.69 16.61
CA GLU A 196 1.61 -16.42 16.92
C GLU A 196 0.65 -15.31 17.39
N MET A 197 -0.66 -15.60 17.55
CA MET A 197 -1.66 -14.54 17.68
C MET A 197 -2.52 -14.51 18.96
N ILE A 198 -2.73 -13.25 19.38
CA ILE A 198 -3.61 -12.75 20.44
C ILE A 198 -5.07 -13.02 20.03
N GLY A 199 -5.89 -13.55 20.94
CA GLY A 199 -7.34 -13.70 20.75
C GLY A 199 -7.83 -15.08 20.29
N GLY A 200 -7.01 -15.89 19.61
CA GLY A 200 -7.37 -17.26 19.19
C GLY A 200 -7.33 -17.49 17.67
N PRO A 201 -7.60 -18.72 17.19
CA PRO A 201 -7.49 -19.05 15.78
C PRO A 201 -8.60 -18.38 14.95
N PRO A 202 -8.29 -17.91 13.73
CA PRO A 202 -9.29 -17.38 12.82
C PRO A 202 -10.28 -18.47 12.39
N VAL A 203 -11.54 -18.10 12.19
CA VAL A 203 -12.60 -18.97 11.69
C VAL A 203 -12.84 -18.67 10.22
N ILE A 204 -12.94 -19.72 9.41
CA ILE A 204 -13.27 -19.64 7.98
C ILE A 204 -14.64 -20.27 7.75
N GLU A 205 -15.57 -19.50 7.21
CA GLU A 205 -16.88 -19.97 6.76
C GLU A 205 -16.95 -19.85 5.24
N THR A 206 -17.57 -20.82 4.56
CA THR A 206 -17.61 -20.86 3.09
C THR A 206 -18.99 -21.25 2.56
N THR A 207 -19.37 -20.67 1.43
CA THR A 207 -20.43 -21.14 0.54
C THR A 207 -19.83 -21.53 -0.81
N GLU A 208 -20.68 -21.83 -1.80
CA GLU A 208 -20.23 -22.07 -3.18
C GLU A 208 -19.60 -20.81 -3.81
N ASP A 209 -20.07 -19.63 -3.43
CA ASP A 209 -19.75 -18.35 -4.08
C ASP A 209 -19.07 -17.32 -3.16
N ARG A 210 -18.95 -17.58 -1.85
CA ARG A 210 -18.30 -16.68 -0.90
C ARG A 210 -17.50 -17.39 0.19
N PHE A 211 -16.66 -16.63 0.87
CA PHE A 211 -16.06 -17.00 2.14
C PHE A 211 -16.05 -15.81 3.09
N ASP A 212 -16.17 -16.10 4.38
CA ASP A 212 -16.05 -15.13 5.48
C ASP A 212 -14.89 -15.56 6.39
N ILE A 213 -14.11 -14.58 6.86
CA ILE A 213 -12.99 -14.80 7.79
C ILE A 213 -13.24 -13.94 9.02
N THR A 214 -13.27 -14.57 10.19
CA THR A 214 -13.42 -13.89 11.48
C THR A 214 -12.21 -14.16 12.36
N ALA A 215 -11.69 -13.15 13.05
CA ALA A 215 -10.63 -13.29 14.03
C ALA A 215 -10.84 -12.30 15.19
N GLU A 216 -10.46 -12.71 16.40
CA GLU A 216 -10.55 -11.87 17.60
C GLU A 216 -9.29 -10.99 17.74
N MET A 217 -9.44 -9.84 18.41
CA MET A 217 -8.35 -8.89 18.72
C MET A 217 -7.93 -8.97 20.18
#